data_AF-A0A3D0S1P1-F1
#
_entry.id   AF-A0A3D0S1P1-F1
#
_cell.length_a   1.000
_cell.length_b   1.000
_cell.length_c   1.000
_cell.angle_alpha   90.00
_cell.angle_beta   90.00
_cell.angle_gamma   90.00
#
_symmetry.space_group_name_H-M   'P 1'
#
loop_
_entity.id
_entity.type
_entity.pdbx_description
1 polymer ?
#
loop_
_entity_poly.entity_id
_entity_poly.type
_entity_poly.pdbx_seq_one_letter_code
_entity_poly.pdbx_strand_id
1 'polypeptide(L)' 'PTLVMHGDDDQVVPIDVSAHQSIKLLKDGALKVYPGYPHGMCTVHADVINQDLLDFIRS' A
#
# COMPACT_ATOMS: atom_id res chain seq x y z
N PRO A 1 -4.54 10.64 10.19
CA PRO A 1 -3.88 9.40 9.73
C PRO A 1 -4.21 9.09 8.25
N THR A 2 -3.19 8.74 7.47
CA THR A 2 -3.32 8.28 6.07
C THR A 2 -2.50 7.00 5.87
N LEU A 3 -3.10 5.95 5.29
CA LEU A 3 -2.42 4.72 4.94
C LEU A 3 -2.05 4.71 3.44
N VAL A 4 -0.78 4.43 3.15
CA VAL A 4 -0.25 4.12 1.82
C VAL A 4 0.02 2.62 1.77
N MET A 5 -0.50 1.92 0.77
CA MET A 5 -0.30 0.49 0.54
C MET A 5 0.27 0.29 -0.86
N HIS A 6 1.32 -0.53 -1.00
CA HIS A 6 1.94 -0.77 -2.31
C HIS A 6 2.61 -2.14 -2.38
N GLY A 7 2.47 -2.85 -3.50
CA GLY A 7 3.21 -4.08 -3.78
C GLY A 7 4.58 -3.77 -4.39
N ASP A 8 5.67 -4.34 -3.86
CA ASP A 8 7.02 -4.01 -4.37
C ASP A 8 7.35 -4.63 -5.74
N ASP A 9 6.53 -5.57 -6.22
CA ASP A 9 6.58 -6.13 -7.58
C ASP A 9 5.47 -5.55 -8.48
N ASP A 10 5.04 -4.32 -8.21
CA ASP A 10 4.15 -3.57 -9.09
C ASP A 10 4.87 -3.20 -10.40
N GLN A 11 4.56 -3.95 -11.46
CA GLN A 11 5.10 -3.77 -12.81
C GLN A 11 4.45 -2.61 -13.61
N VAL A 12 3.47 -1.89 -13.04
CA VAL A 12 2.77 -0.77 -13.71
C VAL A 12 3.15 0.56 -13.08
N VAL A 13 3.15 0.63 -11.74
CA VAL A 13 3.48 1.83 -10.96
C VAL A 13 4.66 1.51 -10.03
N PRO A 14 5.90 1.85 -10.44
CA PRO A 14 7.08 1.52 -9.64
C PRO A 14 7.06 2.18 -8.25
N ILE A 15 7.38 1.41 -7.22
CA ILE A 15 7.24 1.83 -5.81
C ILE A 15 8.13 3.03 -5.44
N ASP A 16 9.34 3.10 -6.01
CA ASP A 16 10.33 4.14 -5.70
C ASP A 16 9.91 5.55 -6.09
N VAL A 17 9.12 5.66 -7.17
CA VAL A 17 8.62 6.94 -7.70
C VAL A 17 7.17 7.21 -7.29
N SER A 18 6.56 6.32 -6.50
CA SER A 18 5.18 6.43 -6.02
C SER A 18 5.12 6.38 -4.49
N ALA A 19 4.85 5.24 -3.87
CA ALA A 19 4.62 5.11 -2.43
C ALA A 19 5.78 5.65 -1.58
N HIS A 20 7.04 5.42 -2.01
CA HIS A 20 8.23 5.96 -1.34
C HIS A 20 8.31 7.49 -1.39
N GLN A 21 7.68 8.14 -2.39
CA GLN A 21 7.58 9.60 -2.44
C GLN A 21 6.37 10.08 -1.65
N SER A 22 5.21 9.43 -1.79
CA SER A 22 3.98 9.79 -1.09
C SER A 22 4.19 9.82 0.43
N ILE A 23 4.84 8.80 1.01
CA ILE A 23 5.05 8.73 2.46
C ILE A 23 5.90 9.87 3.01
N LYS A 24 6.82 10.42 2.20
CA LYS A 24 7.66 11.57 2.60
C LYS A 24 6.87 12.88 2.66
N LEU A 25 5.75 12.97 1.95
CA LEU A 25 4.93 14.18 1.83
C LEU A 25 3.78 14.21 2.84
N LEU A 26 3.38 13.06 3.37
CA LEU A 26 2.28 12.95 4.33
C LEU A 26 2.75 13.36 5.74
N LYS A 27 2.05 14.31 6.36
CA LYS A 27 2.34 14.77 7.74
C LYS A 27 2.08 13.70 8.80
N ASP A 28 1.09 12.83 8.54
CA ASP A 28 0.65 11.75 9.42
C ASP A 28 0.31 10.53 8.54
N GLY A 29 1.36 9.95 7.98
CA GLY A 29 1.28 8.84 7.02
C GLY A 29 1.91 7.56 7.56
N ALA A 30 1.29 6.43 7.24
CA ALA A 30 1.85 5.09 7.41
C ALA A 30 2.00 4.43 6.03
N LEU A 31 3.12 3.72 5.79
CA LEU A 31 3.36 2.96 4.58
C LEU A 31 3.41 1.47 4.91
N LYS A 32 2.61 0.66 4.20
CA LYS A 32 2.67 -0.80 4.21
C LYS A 32 3.08 -1.31 2.83
N VAL A 33 4.23 -1.96 2.76
CA VAL A 33 4.76 -2.59 1.55
C VAL A 33 4.46 -4.09 1.58
N TYR A 34 4.02 -4.64 0.45
CA TYR A 34 3.68 -6.05 0.31
C TYR A 34 4.68 -6.74 -0.63
N PRO A 35 5.59 -7.58 -0.09
CA PRO A 35 6.60 -8.26 -0.90
C PRO A 35 6.02 -9.19 -1.96
N GLY A 36 6.43 -9.02 -3.21
CA GLY A 36 6.03 -9.80 -4.38
C GLY A 36 4.61 -9.51 -4.88
N TYR A 37 3.92 -8.49 -4.35
CA TYR A 37 2.54 -8.21 -4.74
C TYR A 37 2.51 -7.36 -6.03
N PRO A 38 1.61 -7.67 -6.98
CA PRO A 38 1.52 -6.95 -8.25
C PRO A 38 0.64 -5.70 -8.15
N HIS A 39 0.56 -4.90 -9.23
CA HIS A 39 -0.34 -3.76 -9.34
C HIS A 39 -1.80 -4.08 -8.95
N GLY A 40 -2.27 -5.25 -9.38
CA GLY A 40 -3.64 -5.74 -9.12
C GLY A 40 -3.87 -6.30 -7.72
N MET A 41 -3.00 -6.02 -6.74
CA MET A 41 -3.01 -6.61 -5.38
C MET A 41 -4.36 -6.58 -4.67
N CYS A 42 -5.17 -5.53 -4.87
CA CYS A 42 -6.50 -5.42 -4.25
C CYS A 42 -7.48 -6.51 -4.73
N THR A 43 -7.25 -7.09 -5.92
CA THR A 43 -8.08 -8.16 -6.48
C THR A 43 -7.48 -9.53 -6.21
N VAL A 44 -6.17 -9.71 -6.40
CA VAL A 44 -5.51 -11.03 -6.31
C VAL A 44 -5.13 -11.43 -4.88
N HIS A 45 -5.02 -10.48 -3.96
CA HIS A 45 -4.72 -10.68 -2.54
C HIS A 45 -5.78 -10.00 -1.64
N ALA A 46 -7.03 -10.05 -2.07
CA ALA A 46 -8.13 -9.31 -1.45
C ALA A 46 -8.35 -9.65 0.04
N ASP A 47 -8.10 -10.89 0.46
CA ASP A 47 -8.19 -11.33 1.85
C ASP A 47 -7.24 -10.54 2.77
N VAL A 48 -5.97 -10.40 2.36
CA VAL A 48 -4.96 -9.64 3.11
C VAL A 48 -5.26 -8.15 3.06
N ILE A 49 -5.52 -7.61 1.87
CA ILE A 49 -5.72 -6.17 1.67
C ILE A 49 -6.98 -5.66 2.37
N ASN A 50 -8.08 -6.41 2.32
CA ASN A 50 -9.31 -6.01 2.99
C ASN A 50 -9.16 -6.01 4.51
N GLN A 51 -8.41 -6.96 5.07
CA GLN A 51 -8.16 -7.01 6.50
C GLN A 51 -7.35 -5.81 6.97
N ASP A 52 -6.27 -5.47 6.26
CA ASP A 52 -5.43 -4.31 6.59
C ASP A 52 -6.19 -2.98 6.47
N LEU A 53 -7.04 -2.85 5.45
CA LEU A 53 -7.94 -1.70 5.31
C LEU A 53 -8.92 -1.61 6.48
N LEU A 54 -9.54 -2.72 6.88
CA LEU A 54 -10.48 -2.74 7.99
C LEU A 54 -9.82 -2.38 9.32
N ASP A 55 -8.61 -2.87 9.56
CA ASP A 55 -7.85 -2.56 10.76
C ASP A 55 -7.47 -1.07 10.82
N PHE A 56 -7.08 -0.47 9.69
CA PHE A 56 -6.84 0.97 9.61
C PHE A 56 -8.10 1.81 9.83
N ILE A 57 -9.25 1.40 9.27
CA ILE A 57 -10.53 2.12 9.44
C ILE A 57 -10.97 2.15 10.91
N ARG A 58 -10.60 1.13 11.69
CA ARG A 58 -10.97 1.00 13.11
C ARG A 58 -10.02 1.70 14.09
N SER A 59 -8.89 2.23 13.60
CA SER A 59 -7.84 2.85 14.43
C SER A 59 -8.05 4.34 14.71
#